data_AF-E9EFR8-F1
#
_entry.id   AF-E9EFR8-F1
#
_cell.length_a   1.000
_cell.length_b   1.000
_cell.length_c   1.000
_cell.angle_alpha   90.00
_cell.angle_beta   90.00
_cell.angle_gamma   90.00
#
_symmetry.space_group_name_H-M   'P 1'
#
loop_
_entity.id
_entity.type
_entity.pdbx_description
1 polymer ?
#
loop_
_entity_poly.entity_id
_entity_poly.type
_entity_poly.pdbx_seq_one_letter_code
_entity_poly.pdbx_strand_id
1 'polypeptide(L)'
;MHFTALTIKAAVALAAPATAISTEKRQGQSWDKAALAETERLCFHSSLDEFATAKNSSDRNPNFDWSTDGCTAAPNNPTGQADFFPSCERHDFCYHTFKRQGRFYSKIKQRIDDIFEKELVE
;
A
#
# COMPACT_ATOMS: atom_id res chain seq x y z
N MET A 1 22.07 67.41 23.29
CA MET A 1 22.69 66.19 22.72
C MET A 1 21.63 65.55 21.84
N HIS A 2 21.82 65.63 20.52
CA HIS A 2 20.84 65.19 19.52
C HIS A 2 21.03 63.70 19.24
N PHE A 3 19.99 62.89 19.45
CA PHE A 3 19.99 61.46 19.12
C PHE A 3 19.56 61.29 17.65
N THR A 4 20.48 60.90 16.78
CA THR A 4 20.19 60.52 15.40
C THR A 4 19.67 59.09 15.34
N ALA A 5 18.40 58.93 14.99
CA ALA A 5 17.76 57.64 14.79
C ALA A 5 18.26 56.99 13.48
N LEU A 6 18.84 55.79 13.57
CA LEU A 6 19.22 54.99 12.41
C LEU A 6 18.14 53.92 12.16
N THR A 7 17.51 53.99 10.99
CA THR A 7 16.36 53.20 10.57
C THR A 7 16.77 51.78 10.16
N ILE A 8 16.10 50.78 10.72
CA ILE A 8 16.24 49.37 10.32
C ILE A 8 15.38 49.15 9.07
N LYS A 9 16.00 48.86 7.92
CA LYS A 9 15.30 48.41 6.71
C LYS A 9 14.87 46.94 6.92
N ALA A 10 13.58 46.72 7.18
CA ALA A 10 12.99 45.39 7.19
C ALA A 10 12.88 44.89 5.74
N ALA A 11 13.55 43.78 5.41
CA ALA A 11 13.36 43.06 4.15
C ALA A 11 12.12 42.16 4.28
N VAL A 12 11.10 42.40 3.44
CA VAL A 12 9.92 41.53 3.34
C VAL A 12 10.31 40.29 2.55
N ALA A 13 10.37 39.13 3.20
CA ALA A 13 10.47 37.84 2.54
C ALA A 13 9.09 37.43 2.01
N LEU A 14 8.94 37.28 0.68
CA LEU A 14 7.77 36.65 0.09
C LEU A 14 7.82 35.15 0.40
N ALA A 15 7.02 34.68 1.34
CA ALA A 15 6.77 33.26 1.53
C ALA A 15 5.92 32.75 0.35
N ALA A 16 6.47 31.85 -0.47
CA ALA A 16 5.68 31.12 -1.46
C ALA A 16 4.73 30.15 -0.75
N PRO A 17 3.47 29.99 -1.22
CA PRO A 17 2.58 29.00 -0.64
C PRO A 17 3.09 27.59 -0.99
N ALA A 18 3.64 26.88 -0.01
CA ALA A 18 3.74 25.44 -0.08
C ALA A 18 2.30 24.90 -0.02
N THR A 19 1.75 24.52 -1.17
CA THR A 19 0.53 23.72 -1.22
C THR A 19 0.85 22.36 -0.60
N ALA A 20 0.62 22.21 0.70
CA ALA A 20 0.56 20.92 1.35
C ALA A 20 -0.60 20.14 0.72
N ILE A 21 -0.29 19.06 0.01
CA ILE A 21 -1.30 18.08 -0.39
C ILE A 21 -1.69 17.33 0.88
N SER A 22 -2.76 17.75 1.53
CA SER A 22 -3.38 17.00 2.60
C SER A 22 -4.03 15.73 2.02
N THR A 23 -3.33 14.61 2.02
CA THR A 23 -3.94 13.28 1.84
C THR A 23 -4.54 12.80 3.16
N GLU A 24 -5.53 13.55 3.65
CA GLU A 24 -6.32 13.15 4.80
C GLU A 24 -7.69 12.64 4.35
N LYS A 25 -7.76 11.32 4.12
CA LYS A 25 -8.95 10.55 4.51
C LYS A 25 -8.63 9.06 4.69
N ARG A 26 -7.94 8.77 5.80
CA ARG A 26 -7.89 7.42 6.37
C ARG A 26 -9.07 7.36 7.37
N GLN A 27 -9.95 6.38 7.19
CA GLN A 27 -11.29 6.18 7.82
C GLN A 27 -12.46 6.80 7.02
N GLY A 28 -13.17 5.95 6.26
CA GLY A 28 -14.39 6.30 5.52
C GLY A 28 -14.32 6.12 4.00
N GLN A 29 -13.28 5.47 3.46
CA GLN A 29 -13.20 5.19 2.03
C GLN A 29 -14.28 4.18 1.64
N SER A 30 -15.31 4.63 0.92
CA SER A 30 -16.29 3.76 0.29
C SER A 30 -15.63 3.04 -0.87
N TRP A 31 -15.73 1.72 -0.90
CA TRP A 31 -15.23 0.89 -1.98
C TRP A 31 -16.37 0.58 -2.93
N ASP A 32 -16.21 0.91 -4.22
CA ASP A 32 -17.19 0.51 -5.21
C ASP A 32 -17.13 -1.01 -5.47
N LYS A 33 -18.15 -1.53 -6.17
CA LYS A 33 -18.24 -2.96 -6.47
C LYS A 33 -17.07 -3.47 -7.32
N ALA A 34 -16.52 -2.64 -8.21
CA ALA A 34 -15.44 -3.03 -9.09
C ALA A 34 -14.14 -3.19 -8.29
N ALA A 35 -13.84 -2.28 -7.36
CA ALA A 35 -12.69 -2.38 -6.48
C ALA A 35 -12.76 -3.60 -5.55
N LEU A 36 -13.95 -3.90 -5.02
CA LEU A 36 -14.16 -5.11 -4.22
C LEU A 36 -13.97 -6.38 -5.06
N ALA A 37 -14.53 -6.42 -6.27
CA ALA A 37 -14.38 -7.56 -7.17
C ALA A 37 -12.93 -7.75 -7.62
N GLU A 38 -12.20 -6.66 -7.86
CA GLU A 38 -10.79 -6.72 -8.26
C GLU A 38 -9.90 -7.24 -7.14
N THR A 39 -10.19 -6.90 -5.88
CA THR A 39 -9.48 -7.50 -4.73
C THR A 39 -9.71 -9.01 -4.67
N GLU A 40 -10.97 -9.46 -4.80
CA GLU A 40 -11.30 -10.89 -4.82
C GLU A 40 -10.66 -11.62 -6.02
N ARG A 41 -10.58 -10.98 -7.19
CA ARG A 41 -9.92 -11.53 -8.38
C ARG A 41 -8.43 -11.69 -8.13
N LEU A 42 -7.73 -10.61 -7.79
CA LEU A 42 -6.28 -10.60 -7.56
C LEU A 42 -5.85 -11.54 -6.43
N CYS A 43 -6.65 -11.64 -5.37
CA CYS A 43 -6.30 -12.46 -4.21
C CYS A 43 -6.62 -13.95 -4.38
N PHE A 44 -7.67 -14.30 -5.12
CA PHE A 44 -8.21 -15.67 -5.07
C PHE A 44 -8.41 -16.35 -6.42
N HIS A 45 -8.29 -15.61 -7.52
CA HIS A 45 -8.64 -16.11 -8.87
C HIS A 45 -7.62 -15.72 -9.94
N SER A 46 -6.47 -15.17 -9.55
CA SER A 46 -5.36 -14.84 -10.43
C SER A 46 -4.18 -15.75 -10.11
N SER A 47 -3.44 -16.15 -11.14
CA SER A 47 -2.08 -16.65 -11.01
C SER A 47 -1.11 -15.57 -10.49
N LEU A 48 0.06 -15.99 -10.02
CA LEU A 48 1.13 -15.06 -9.62
C LEU A 48 1.55 -14.13 -10.77
N ASP A 49 1.61 -14.63 -12.01
CA ASP A 49 1.95 -13.81 -13.19
C ASP A 49 0.89 -12.74 -13.49
N GLU A 50 -0.40 -13.10 -13.40
CA GLU A 50 -1.49 -12.14 -13.57
C GLU A 50 -1.52 -11.09 -12.46
N PHE A 51 -1.22 -11.50 -11.23
CA PHE A 51 -1.07 -10.56 -10.12
C PHE A 51 0.11 -9.62 -10.33
N ALA A 52 1.28 -10.15 -10.69
CA ALA A 52 2.48 -9.36 -10.97
C ALA A 52 2.24 -8.38 -12.12
N THR A 53 1.53 -8.81 -13.17
CA THR A 53 1.12 -7.94 -14.28
C THR A 53 0.22 -6.80 -13.78
N ALA A 54 -0.78 -7.10 -12.95
CA ALA A 54 -1.66 -6.07 -12.39
C ALA A 54 -0.93 -5.11 -11.45
N LYS A 55 -0.05 -5.62 -10.57
CA LYS A 55 0.79 -4.81 -9.67
C LYS A 55 1.68 -3.85 -10.43
N ASN A 56 2.25 -4.28 -11.55
CA ASN A 56 3.18 -3.49 -12.37
C ASN A 56 2.50 -2.61 -13.43
N SER A 57 1.17 -2.73 -13.58
CA SER A 57 0.40 -1.92 -14.52
C SER A 57 0.32 -0.45 -14.11
N SER A 58 0.37 0.45 -15.10
CA SER A 58 0.08 1.88 -14.92
C SER A 58 -1.36 2.16 -14.50
N ASP A 59 -2.26 1.23 -14.78
CA ASP A 59 -3.71 1.38 -14.59
C ASP A 59 -4.19 0.75 -13.27
N ARG A 60 -3.26 0.27 -12.44
CA ARG A 60 -3.59 -0.35 -11.15
C ARG A 60 -4.36 0.63 -10.27
N ASN A 61 -5.31 0.12 -9.50
CA ASN A 61 -6.11 0.97 -8.62
C ASN A 61 -5.19 1.64 -7.56
N PRO A 62 -5.02 2.98 -7.58
CA PRO A 62 -4.11 3.67 -6.66
C PRO A 62 -4.63 3.65 -5.22
N ASN A 63 -5.90 3.30 -5.03
CA ASN A 63 -6.49 3.18 -3.72
C ASN A 63 -6.15 1.88 -3.03
N PHE A 64 -5.67 0.83 -3.72
CA PHE A 64 -5.20 -0.38 -3.05
C PHE A 64 -3.85 -0.17 -2.39
N ASP A 65 -3.56 -1.01 -1.40
CA ASP A 65 -2.26 -1.00 -0.74
C ASP A 65 -1.34 -2.00 -1.45
N TRP A 66 -0.47 -1.48 -2.31
CA TRP A 66 0.50 -2.26 -3.08
C TRP A 66 1.86 -2.39 -2.37
N SER A 67 1.97 -1.86 -1.14
CA SER A 67 3.20 -1.98 -0.36
C SER A 67 3.43 -3.42 0.08
N THR A 68 4.70 -3.80 0.19
CA THR A 68 5.14 -5.13 0.62
C THR A 68 6.52 -5.00 1.24
N ASP A 69 6.77 -5.77 2.29
CA ASP A 69 8.13 -5.98 2.82
C ASP A 69 8.70 -7.34 2.39
N GLY A 70 8.03 -8.00 1.44
CA GLY A 70 8.37 -9.31 0.93
C GLY A 70 8.13 -10.40 1.98
N CYS A 71 9.03 -11.38 2.04
CA CYS A 71 8.88 -12.51 2.96
C CYS A 71 9.46 -12.24 4.36
N THR A 72 9.59 -10.97 4.77
CA THR A 72 10.30 -10.61 6.01
C THR A 72 9.61 -11.16 7.27
N ALA A 73 8.28 -11.31 7.23
CA ALA A 73 7.47 -11.83 8.33
C ALA A 73 7.18 -13.34 8.25
N ALA A 74 7.74 -14.08 7.27
CA ALA A 74 7.47 -15.50 7.11
C ALA A 74 8.14 -16.35 8.22
N PRO A 75 7.39 -17.21 8.94
CA PRO A 75 7.95 -18.07 9.98
C PRO A 75 8.81 -19.20 9.37
N ASN A 76 10.03 -19.39 9.90
CA ASN A 76 11.10 -20.27 9.41
C ASN A 76 11.68 -19.85 8.05
N ASN A 77 12.74 -19.02 8.11
CA ASN A 77 13.47 -18.47 6.97
C ASN A 77 14.83 -19.18 6.79
N PRO A 78 14.90 -20.38 6.18
CA PRO A 78 16.14 -20.94 5.69
C PRO A 78 16.51 -20.26 4.37
N THR A 79 17.73 -19.73 4.30
CA THR A 79 18.41 -19.14 3.13
C THR A 79 17.91 -19.66 1.76
N GLY A 80 17.01 -18.91 1.10
CA GLY A 80 16.43 -19.28 -0.21
C GLY A 80 15.36 -18.31 -0.76
N GLN A 81 15.45 -17.03 -0.42
CA GLN A 81 14.37 -16.02 -0.46
C GLN A 81 13.86 -15.60 -1.86
N ALA A 82 14.49 -16.02 -2.96
CA ALA A 82 14.12 -15.54 -4.29
C ALA A 82 12.83 -16.19 -4.84
N ASP A 83 12.58 -17.45 -4.51
CA ASP A 83 11.55 -18.24 -5.21
C ASP A 83 10.13 -17.94 -4.72
N PHE A 84 9.97 -17.42 -3.50
CA PHE A 84 8.66 -17.15 -2.89
C PHE A 84 8.26 -15.68 -2.86
N PHE A 85 9.15 -14.79 -3.34
CA PHE A 85 8.89 -13.35 -3.31
C PHE A 85 7.54 -12.98 -3.96
N PRO A 86 7.17 -13.49 -5.15
CA PRO A 86 5.87 -13.17 -5.76
C PRO A 86 4.68 -13.57 -4.88
N SER A 87 4.75 -14.72 -4.21
CA SER A 87 3.71 -15.21 -3.30
C SER A 87 3.58 -14.30 -2.07
N CYS A 88 4.70 -13.85 -1.51
CA CYS A 88 4.72 -12.90 -0.40
C CYS A 88 4.12 -11.54 -0.78
N GLU A 89 4.45 -11.02 -1.98
CA GLU A 89 3.89 -9.75 -2.46
C GLU A 89 2.35 -9.81 -2.57
N ARG A 90 1.82 -10.95 -3.03
CA ARG A 90 0.38 -11.16 -3.16
C ARG A 90 -0.28 -11.33 -1.80
N HIS A 91 0.35 -12.06 -0.88
CA HIS A 91 -0.13 -12.24 0.49
C HIS A 91 -0.26 -10.90 1.22
N ASP A 92 0.78 -10.06 1.18
CA ASP A 92 0.79 -8.72 1.76
C ASP A 92 -0.32 -7.85 1.19
N PHE A 93 -0.39 -7.77 -0.14
CA PHE A 93 -1.43 -7.00 -0.84
C PHE A 93 -2.84 -7.39 -0.36
N CYS A 94 -3.12 -8.69 -0.27
CA CYS A 94 -4.41 -9.20 0.16
C CYS A 94 -4.69 -8.84 1.63
N TYR A 95 -3.72 -9.04 2.52
CA TYR A 95 -3.85 -8.67 3.94
C TYR A 95 -4.19 -7.19 4.10
N HIS A 96 -3.40 -6.30 3.49
CA HIS A 96 -3.57 -4.87 3.65
C HIS A 96 -4.87 -4.38 3.02
N THR A 97 -5.19 -4.86 1.82
CA THR A 97 -6.36 -4.40 1.07
C THR A 97 -7.66 -4.88 1.72
N PHE A 98 -7.78 -6.14 2.14
CA PHE A 98 -8.97 -6.61 2.86
C PHE A 98 -9.15 -5.91 4.23
N LYS A 99 -8.06 -5.61 4.94
CA LYS A 99 -8.13 -4.83 6.20
C LYS A 99 -8.67 -3.43 5.94
N ARG A 100 -8.15 -2.74 4.91
CA ARG A 100 -8.63 -1.40 4.53
C ARG A 100 -10.06 -1.38 3.98
N GLN A 101 -10.52 -2.50 3.42
CA GLN A 101 -11.91 -2.69 3.00
C GLN A 101 -12.86 -3.05 4.14
N GLY A 102 -12.36 -3.25 5.37
CA GLY A 102 -13.20 -3.67 6.51
C GLY A 102 -13.77 -5.08 6.36
N ARG A 103 -13.15 -5.91 5.49
CA ARG A 103 -13.59 -7.28 5.15
C ARG A 103 -12.59 -8.35 5.59
N PHE A 104 -11.66 -8.00 6.48
CA PHE A 104 -10.65 -8.92 6.99
C PHE A 104 -11.13 -9.64 8.26
N TYR A 105 -11.94 -10.68 8.08
CA TYR A 105 -12.39 -11.57 9.15
C TYR A 105 -11.73 -12.95 9.04
N SER A 106 -11.87 -13.79 10.07
CA SER A 106 -11.13 -15.06 10.21
C SER A 106 -11.17 -15.96 8.96
N LYS A 107 -12.32 -16.12 8.30
CA LYS A 107 -12.41 -16.94 7.08
C LYS A 107 -11.65 -16.34 5.88
N ILE A 108 -11.64 -15.01 5.75
CA ILE A 108 -10.87 -14.33 4.69
C ILE A 108 -9.38 -14.44 4.97
N LYS A 109 -8.97 -14.23 6.23
CA LYS A 109 -7.58 -14.45 6.66
C LYS A 109 -7.13 -15.87 6.31
N GLN A 110 -7.91 -16.87 6.73
CA GLN A 110 -7.60 -18.28 6.45
C GLN A 110 -7.47 -18.54 4.96
N ARG A 111 -8.42 -18.07 4.14
CA ARG A 111 -8.35 -18.26 2.68
C ARG A 111 -7.10 -17.64 2.06
N ILE A 112 -6.66 -16.47 2.53
CA ILE A 112 -5.42 -15.85 2.06
C ILE A 112 -4.21 -16.69 2.43
N ASP A 113 -4.16 -17.16 3.68
CA ASP A 113 -3.06 -18.01 4.18
C ASP A 113 -3.01 -19.36 3.44
N ASP A 114 -4.16 -20.01 3.19
CA ASP A 114 -4.25 -21.30 2.49
C ASP A 114 -3.72 -21.22 1.04
N ILE A 115 -3.99 -20.11 0.34
CA ILE A 115 -3.49 -19.93 -1.04
C ILE A 115 -1.99 -19.63 -1.02
N PHE A 116 -1.52 -18.82 -0.08
CA PHE A 116 -0.09 -18.60 0.07
C PHE A 116 0.65 -19.91 0.35
N GLU A 117 0.16 -20.75 1.27
CA GLU A 117 0.75 -22.07 1.53
C GLU A 117 0.77 -22.95 0.28
N LYS A 118 -0.31 -22.93 -0.51
CA LYS A 118 -0.37 -23.65 -1.79
C LYS A 118 0.70 -23.17 -2.78
N GLU A 119 0.93 -21.87 -2.88
CA GLU A 119 1.96 -21.30 -3.77
C GLU A 119 3.39 -21.53 -3.31
N LEU A 120 3.62 -21.85 -2.03
CA LEU A 120 4.96 -22.20 -1.55
C LEU A 120 5.39 -23.62 -1.96
N VAL A 121 4.45 -24.46 -2.40
CA VAL A 121 4.68 -25.87 -2.73
C VAL A 121 4.43 -26.22 -4.20
N GLU A 122 4.00 -25.26 -5.02
CA GLU A 122 3.86 -25.40 -6.49
C GLU A 122 5.16 -25.04 -7.22
#